data_AF-A0A5F0D1W4-F1
#
_entry.id   AF-A0A5F0D1W4-F1
#
_cell.length_a   1.000
_cell.length_b   1.000
_cell.length_c   1.000
_cell.angle_alpha   90.00
_cell.angle_beta   90.00
_cell.angle_gamma   90.00
#
_symmetry.space_group_name_H-M   'P 1'
#
loop_
_entity.id
_entity.type
_entity.pdbx_description
1 polymer ?
#
loop_
_entity_poly.entity_id
_entity_poly.type
_entity_poly.pdbx_seq_one_letter_code
_entity_poly.pdbx_strand_id
1 'polypeptide(L)'
;MCGLHRRLVRGGPAGAARRCCQPDPDPRRPGAHTDDSSRNGHPVSGFTRLTIVGRTRKAEIVVPNDETIAALIPQLMDLLDENTGSVARPLTLVRATGQQLDTALTLADQEVAAGELLRLLRVDEAPAPPEVADVTDVVAEARDDRRGLWQAAHRQGVGAVLVGLLTGTAGWLAIPLGTSATPVALGLGIAFLGCLAVATALGLLGRRWPAIGFTAAAFGLVPATALALASALLPTDAAAPAAIVAFGLAWLTIGLALGIGLGLRPALRASALALILVVLALALPFIGVGGLETAGIVGITAALMCGLLPWYAMNSSGLTGLDDLVIAGRLTHRAAVLTTVNDAYRSLTWSTVAVAVPLFVTATALAASANGWAIALGAALAVVTALRTRAFPLAAQAITLWAAALLTLVLVAFAHADGWGIIVALVALAAITLVTVALTPPPHTRARLRRVGNGIEMLAVVSLLPVLLGIFGIYPDLLGTF
;
A
#
# COMPACT_ATOMS: atom_id res chain seq x y z
N MET A 1 41.86 -11.91 31.52
CA MET A 1 42.75 -11.46 32.63
C MET A 1 42.68 -9.93 32.72
N CYS A 2 42.90 -9.35 33.90
CA CYS A 2 43.14 -7.92 34.23
C CYS A 2 42.49 -6.81 33.35
N GLY A 3 41.65 -5.88 33.83
CA GLY A 3 41.07 -5.67 35.16
C GLY A 3 41.87 -4.75 36.10
N LEU A 4 41.34 -3.56 36.43
CA LEU A 4 41.70 -2.77 37.63
C LEU A 4 40.62 -1.72 37.99
N HIS A 5 40.15 -1.73 39.26
CA HIS A 5 39.71 -0.63 40.18
C HIS A 5 38.95 0.64 39.71
N ARG A 6 38.02 1.28 40.47
CA ARG A 6 37.52 1.30 41.90
C ARG A 6 36.02 1.73 41.83
N ARG A 7 35.00 1.31 42.63
CA ARG A 7 34.72 1.32 44.10
C ARG A 7 34.73 2.73 44.74
N LEU A 8 33.76 3.20 45.57
CA LEU A 8 32.53 2.64 46.21
C LEU A 8 31.68 3.77 46.89
N VAL A 9 30.42 3.48 47.32
CA VAL A 9 29.69 4.07 48.52
C VAL A 9 29.21 5.56 48.43
N ARG A 10 28.04 6.03 48.93
CA ARG A 10 26.79 5.48 49.56
C ARG A 10 25.63 6.50 49.43
N GLY A 11 24.35 6.09 49.55
CA GLY A 11 23.23 7.00 49.92
C GLY A 11 21.83 6.60 49.43
N GLY A 12 20.82 6.65 50.32
CA GLY A 12 19.36 6.47 50.11
C GLY A 12 18.62 6.81 51.42
N PRO A 13 17.33 6.46 51.66
CA PRO A 13 16.34 5.78 50.80
C PRO A 13 14.91 6.40 50.82
N ALA A 14 13.93 5.71 50.22
CA ALA A 14 12.45 5.88 50.38
C ALA A 14 11.80 7.22 49.91
N GLY A 15 10.49 7.29 49.61
CA GLY A 15 9.51 6.21 49.39
C GLY A 15 8.11 6.50 49.95
N ALA A 16 7.16 6.93 49.10
CA ALA A 16 5.74 7.05 49.45
C ALA A 16 4.83 7.01 48.21
N ALA A 17 3.61 6.51 48.36
CA ALA A 17 2.55 6.51 47.34
C ALA A 17 1.24 7.04 47.93
N ARG A 18 0.34 7.58 47.08
CA ARG A 18 -1.09 7.78 47.37
C ARG A 18 -1.91 7.87 46.08
N ARG A 19 -3.22 7.64 46.19
CA ARG A 19 -4.20 7.58 45.08
C ARG A 19 -5.34 8.58 45.30
N CYS A 20 -6.12 8.81 44.24
CA CYS A 20 -7.53 9.26 44.21
C CYS A 20 -7.88 10.66 44.77
N CYS A 21 -8.55 11.47 43.94
CA CYS A 21 -9.88 12.02 44.24
C CYS A 21 -10.60 12.53 42.97
N GLN A 22 -11.90 12.21 42.87
CA GLN A 22 -12.93 12.69 41.93
C GLN A 22 -14.27 12.11 42.43
N PRO A 23 -15.47 12.65 42.10
CA PRO A 23 -15.79 13.89 41.37
C PRO A 23 -16.84 14.80 42.07
N ASP A 24 -17.18 15.91 41.40
CA ASP A 24 -18.49 16.62 41.41
C ASP A 24 -18.99 17.35 42.71
N PRO A 25 -20.01 18.24 42.65
CA PRO A 25 -21.02 18.43 41.58
C PRO A 25 -21.19 19.83 40.94
N ASP A 26 -21.68 19.83 39.69
CA ASP A 26 -22.45 20.91 39.02
C ASP A 26 -23.72 21.29 39.83
N PRO A 27 -24.25 22.52 39.73
CA PRO A 27 -25.50 22.62 38.98
C PRO A 27 -25.78 23.96 38.23
N ARG A 28 -26.55 23.83 37.13
CA ARG A 28 -27.53 24.79 36.52
C ARG A 28 -27.11 25.63 35.30
N ARG A 29 -27.52 25.12 34.12
CA ARG A 29 -28.28 25.90 33.11
C ARG A 29 -29.68 26.24 33.69
N PRO A 30 -30.46 27.25 33.22
CA PRO A 30 -30.57 27.69 31.82
C PRO A 30 -30.74 29.23 31.61
N GLY A 31 -31.03 29.62 30.36
CA GLY A 31 -31.57 30.95 30.04
C GLY A 31 -31.19 31.41 28.63
N ALA A 32 -32.18 31.60 27.76
CA ALA A 32 -32.00 32.37 26.54
C ALA A 32 -32.55 33.79 26.78
N HIS A 33 -31.72 34.80 26.57
CA HIS A 33 -32.18 36.18 26.42
C HIS A 33 -31.75 36.68 25.06
N THR A 34 -32.74 36.87 24.19
CA THR A 34 -32.64 37.87 23.12
C THR A 34 -32.64 39.24 23.78
N ASP A 35 -31.67 40.09 23.46
CA ASP A 35 -31.68 41.49 23.85
C ASP A 35 -31.43 42.34 22.59
N ASP A 36 -32.44 43.12 22.20
CA ASP A 36 -32.39 44.00 21.02
C ASP A 36 -31.98 45.40 21.47
N SER A 37 -30.74 45.77 21.17
CA SER A 37 -30.21 47.11 21.45
C SER A 37 -29.32 47.61 20.31
N SER A 38 -29.95 47.86 19.16
CA SER A 38 -29.32 48.56 18.04
C SER A 38 -28.96 50.03 18.40
N ARG A 39 -27.69 50.28 18.80
CA ARG A 39 -26.98 51.59 18.66
C ARG A 39 -25.52 51.53 19.14
N ASN A 40 -24.60 51.25 18.22
CA ASN A 40 -23.34 51.98 17.95
C ASN A 40 -22.42 51.11 17.07
N GLY A 41 -21.89 51.70 16.00
CA GLY A 41 -21.19 50.95 14.95
C GLY A 41 -19.73 50.67 15.27
N HIS A 42 -19.46 49.63 16.06
CA HIS A 42 -18.17 48.91 15.98
C HIS A 42 -18.36 47.64 15.13
N PRO A 43 -17.45 47.33 14.19
CA PRO A 43 -17.46 46.03 13.54
C PRO A 43 -17.24 44.94 14.60
N VAL A 44 -17.84 43.76 14.41
CA VAL A 44 -17.59 42.62 15.29
C VAL A 44 -16.19 42.09 14.98
N SER A 45 -15.21 42.45 15.81
CA SER A 45 -13.82 42.02 15.66
C SER A 45 -13.73 40.49 15.71
N GLY A 46 -13.48 39.89 14.55
CA GLY A 46 -13.15 38.47 14.48
C GLY A 46 -11.80 38.24 15.15
N PHE A 47 -11.61 37.07 15.76
CA PHE A 47 -10.34 36.71 16.40
C PHE A 47 -9.73 35.49 15.71
N THR A 48 -8.47 35.59 15.30
CA THR A 48 -7.70 34.49 14.72
C THR A 48 -6.66 33.99 15.71
N ARG A 49 -6.63 32.67 15.92
CA ARG A 49 -5.55 31.99 16.64
C ARG A 49 -4.33 31.90 15.72
N LEU A 50 -3.18 32.37 16.16
CA LEU A 50 -1.92 32.31 15.40
C LEU A 50 -0.85 31.53 16.18
N THR A 51 -0.05 30.76 15.46
CA THR A 51 1.19 30.17 15.99
C THR A 51 2.37 30.99 15.47
N ILE A 52 3.12 31.65 16.35
CA ILE A 52 4.23 32.52 15.94
C ILE A 52 5.56 31.99 16.49
N VAL A 53 6.53 31.85 15.59
CA VAL A 53 7.88 31.37 15.89
C VAL A 53 8.84 32.54 15.75
N GLY A 54 9.43 32.98 16.86
CA GLY A 54 10.55 33.91 16.87
C GLY A 54 11.89 33.19 16.62
N ARG A 55 12.98 33.83 17.02
CA ARG A 55 14.34 33.29 16.88
C ARG A 55 14.71 32.32 18.01
N THR A 56 14.21 32.58 19.22
CA THR A 56 14.50 31.80 20.44
C THR A 56 13.27 31.15 21.06
N ARG A 57 12.10 31.78 20.95
CA ARG A 57 10.83 31.33 21.54
C ARG A 57 9.76 31.06 20.47
N LYS A 58 8.74 30.29 20.86
CA LYS A 58 7.51 30.06 20.10
C LYS A 58 6.32 30.40 21.00
N ALA A 59 5.33 31.09 20.46
CA ALA A 59 4.07 31.39 21.12
C ALA A 59 2.87 30.86 20.30
N GLU A 60 1.75 30.68 20.99
CA GLU A 60 0.43 30.55 20.38
C GLU A 60 -0.48 31.57 21.04
N ILE A 61 -1.12 32.41 20.22
CA ILE A 61 -1.87 33.60 20.66
C ILE A 61 -3.20 33.70 19.91
N VAL A 62 -4.06 34.59 20.36
CA VAL A 62 -5.33 34.95 19.71
C VAL A 62 -5.34 36.46 19.51
N VAL A 63 -5.63 36.91 18.30
CA VAL A 63 -5.37 38.28 17.83
C VAL A 63 -6.59 38.82 17.08
N PRO A 64 -6.94 40.13 17.18
CA PRO A 64 -7.99 40.73 16.37
C PRO A 64 -7.68 40.66 14.87
N ASN A 65 -8.72 40.44 14.05
CA ASN A 65 -8.61 40.31 12.60
C ASN A 65 -8.61 41.65 11.85
N ASP A 66 -9.11 42.69 12.52
CA ASP A 66 -9.31 44.05 12.04
C ASP A 66 -8.14 44.99 12.38
N GLU A 67 -7.15 44.51 13.13
CA GLU A 67 -5.91 45.23 13.44
C GLU A 67 -4.81 44.94 12.40
N THR A 68 -4.01 45.95 12.05
CA THR A 68 -2.93 45.78 11.06
C THR A 68 -1.71 45.09 11.67
N ILE A 69 -1.00 44.29 10.87
CA ILE A 69 0.16 43.51 11.35
C ILE A 69 1.25 44.43 11.95
N ALA A 70 1.42 45.66 11.46
CA ALA A 70 2.32 46.66 12.02
C ALA A 70 2.00 47.06 13.47
N ALA A 71 0.72 47.21 13.83
CA ALA A 71 0.31 47.58 15.20
C ALA A 71 0.50 46.42 16.19
N LEU A 72 0.42 45.18 15.69
CA LEU A 72 0.58 43.95 16.46
C LEU A 72 2.05 43.65 16.78
N ILE A 73 2.98 43.90 15.85
CA ILE A 73 4.42 43.53 15.96
C ILE A 73 5.06 43.87 17.32
N PRO A 74 4.89 45.06 17.93
CA PRO A 74 5.48 45.37 19.24
C PRO A 74 5.02 44.43 20.35
N GLN A 75 3.74 44.05 20.36
CA GLN A 75 3.17 43.09 21.34
C GLN A 75 3.72 41.67 21.07
N LEU A 76 3.90 41.30 19.80
CA LEU A 76 4.50 40.03 19.41
C LEU A 76 5.98 39.92 19.85
N MET A 77 6.74 41.02 19.76
CA MET A 77 8.14 41.06 20.16
C MET A 77 8.33 40.87 21.67
N ASP A 78 7.52 41.56 22.47
CA ASP A 78 7.53 41.45 23.94
C ASP A 78 7.17 40.02 24.38
N LEU A 79 6.07 39.47 23.84
CA LEU A 79 5.59 38.13 24.14
C LEU A 79 6.53 37.00 23.64
N LEU A 80 7.38 37.28 22.65
CA LEU A 80 8.43 36.38 22.16
C LEU A 80 9.82 36.62 22.79
N ASP A 81 10.00 37.64 23.63
CA ASP A 81 11.30 38.03 24.23
C ASP A 81 12.38 38.34 23.15
N GLU A 82 11.96 38.96 22.04
CA GLU A 82 12.81 39.17 20.86
C GLU A 82 13.59 40.49 20.95
N ASN A 83 14.65 40.46 21.77
CA ASN A 83 15.43 41.61 22.27
C ASN A 83 15.88 42.64 21.20
N THR A 84 15.61 43.92 21.48
CA THR A 84 15.84 45.09 20.62
C THR A 84 17.31 45.53 20.55
N GLY A 85 18.11 44.81 19.77
CA GLY A 85 19.53 45.12 19.53
C GLY A 85 19.78 46.39 18.71
N SER A 86 19.81 47.55 19.39
CA SER A 86 20.42 48.86 19.05
C SER A 86 20.17 49.54 17.69
N VAL A 87 19.51 48.91 16.71
CA VAL A 87 19.10 49.54 15.45
C VAL A 87 17.65 49.13 15.14
N ALA A 88 16.77 50.11 14.94
CA ALA A 88 15.40 49.88 14.52
C ALA A 88 15.35 49.39 13.06
N ARG A 89 15.38 48.07 12.87
CA ARG A 89 15.22 47.40 11.57
C ARG A 89 13.79 46.85 11.45
N PRO A 90 13.15 46.92 10.26
CA PRO A 90 11.80 46.41 10.09
C PRO A 90 11.75 44.88 10.32
N LEU A 91 10.74 44.48 11.06
CA LEU A 91 10.35 43.08 11.29
C LEU A 91 9.11 42.77 10.46
N THR A 92 8.95 41.50 10.08
CA THR A 92 7.83 41.03 9.27
C THR A 92 7.47 39.60 9.64
N LEU A 93 6.23 39.21 9.36
CA LEU A 93 5.74 37.84 9.54
C LEU A 93 5.82 37.11 8.20
N VAL A 94 6.50 35.97 8.19
CA VAL A 94 6.68 35.14 6.99
C VAL A 94 5.93 33.82 7.19
N ARG A 95 5.06 33.46 6.23
CA ARG A 95 4.35 32.17 6.22
C ARG A 95 5.34 31.01 6.07
N ALA A 96 4.93 29.80 6.44
CA ALA A 96 5.74 28.59 6.25
C ALA A 96 6.13 28.29 4.78
N THR A 97 5.50 28.94 3.81
CA THR A 97 5.82 28.92 2.37
C THR A 97 6.99 29.83 1.97
N GLY A 98 7.49 30.69 2.87
CA GLY A 98 8.44 31.76 2.55
C GLY A 98 7.78 33.06 2.07
N GLN A 99 6.46 33.09 1.91
CA GLN A 99 5.74 34.33 1.57
C GLN A 99 5.73 35.30 2.76
N GLN A 100 6.25 36.50 2.54
CA GLN A 100 6.17 37.62 3.48
C GLN A 100 4.74 38.19 3.51
N LEU A 101 4.23 38.50 4.71
CA LEU A 101 3.00 39.26 4.90
C LEU A 101 3.30 40.77 4.90
N ASP A 102 2.43 41.53 4.24
CA ASP A 102 2.45 42.99 4.29
C ASP A 102 2.08 43.44 5.71
N THR A 103 2.86 44.36 6.27
CA THR A 103 2.62 44.91 7.61
C THR A 103 1.55 45.99 7.62
N ALA A 104 1.23 46.61 6.48
CA ALA A 104 0.20 47.64 6.36
C ALA A 104 -1.23 47.09 6.33
N LEU A 105 -1.41 45.82 5.96
CA LEU A 105 -2.72 45.16 5.85
C LEU A 105 -3.10 44.41 7.14
N THR A 106 -4.38 44.03 7.26
CA THR A 106 -4.86 43.22 8.38
C THR A 106 -4.61 41.72 8.16
N LEU A 107 -4.93 40.91 9.18
CA LEU A 107 -4.92 39.44 9.08
C LEU A 107 -6.08 38.91 8.21
N ALA A 108 -7.20 39.64 8.14
CA ALA A 108 -8.34 39.30 7.30
C ALA A 108 -8.05 39.54 5.81
N ASP A 109 -7.53 40.72 5.46
CA ASP A 109 -7.25 41.11 4.07
C ASP A 109 -6.24 40.18 3.38
N GLN A 110 -5.38 39.54 4.16
CA GLN A 110 -4.33 38.64 3.68
C GLN A 110 -4.70 37.16 3.81
N GLU A 111 -5.94 36.81 4.16
CA GLU A 111 -6.42 35.42 4.33
C GLU A 111 -5.49 34.55 5.20
N VAL A 112 -5.14 35.02 6.41
CA VAL A 112 -4.34 34.23 7.36
C VAL A 112 -5.22 33.21 8.08
N ALA A 113 -4.86 31.93 8.04
CA ALA A 113 -5.71 30.87 8.55
C ALA A 113 -5.60 30.68 10.08
N ALA A 114 -6.70 30.30 10.73
CA ALA A 114 -6.70 29.98 12.15
C ALA A 114 -5.83 28.74 12.45
N GLY A 115 -4.80 28.95 13.29
CA GLY A 115 -3.77 27.96 13.60
C GLY A 115 -2.54 28.01 12.67
N GLU A 116 -2.47 28.96 11.73
CA GLU A 116 -1.33 29.08 10.82
C GLU A 116 -0.02 29.39 11.55
N LEU A 117 1.08 28.82 11.05
CA LEU A 117 2.42 29.02 11.58
C LEU A 117 3.13 30.12 10.79
N LEU A 118 3.32 31.26 11.47
CA LEU A 118 4.08 32.40 10.99
C LEU A 118 5.44 32.46 11.69
N ARG A 119 6.46 32.93 10.99
CA ARG A 119 7.79 33.18 11.54
C ARG A 119 8.06 34.68 11.59
N LEU A 120 8.41 35.20 12.76
CA LEU A 120 8.87 36.58 12.90
C LEU A 120 10.34 36.64 12.45
N LEU A 121 10.60 37.37 11.37
CA LEU A 121 11.93 37.57 10.81
C LEU A 121 12.19 39.06 10.60
N ARG A 122 13.46 39.45 10.61
CA ARG A 122 13.88 40.78 10.12
C ARG A 122 13.86 40.77 8.61
N VAL A 123 13.52 41.89 7.98
CA VAL A 123 13.47 41.98 6.51
C VAL A 123 14.83 41.62 5.88
N ASP A 124 15.95 42.00 6.50
CA ASP A 124 17.31 41.63 6.05
C ASP A 124 17.67 40.14 6.27
N GLU A 125 16.90 39.42 7.09
CA GLU A 125 17.08 37.99 7.40
C GLU A 125 16.08 37.10 6.63
N ALA A 126 15.12 37.71 5.91
CA ALA A 126 14.30 37.01 4.92
C ALA A 126 15.14 36.78 3.66
N PRO A 127 15.31 35.54 3.18
CA PRO A 127 15.94 35.30 1.88
C PRO A 127 15.10 35.99 0.80
N ALA A 128 15.72 36.90 0.04
CA ALA A 128 15.07 37.50 -1.11
C ALA A 128 14.55 36.39 -2.06
N PRO A 129 13.34 36.52 -2.62
CA PRO A 129 12.83 35.55 -3.58
C PRO A 129 13.83 35.42 -4.73
N PRO A 130 14.16 34.20 -5.20
CA PRO A 130 15.24 34.00 -6.17
C PRO A 130 14.88 34.67 -7.50
N GLU A 131 15.53 35.80 -7.79
CA GLU A 131 15.34 36.53 -9.03
C GLU A 131 15.92 35.74 -10.21
N VAL A 132 15.11 35.57 -11.26
CA VAL A 132 15.47 34.77 -12.44
C VAL A 132 16.39 35.59 -13.34
N ALA A 133 17.70 35.48 -13.09
CA ALA A 133 18.74 36.19 -13.84
C ALA A 133 18.80 35.76 -15.33
N ASP A 134 18.54 34.48 -15.63
CA ASP A 134 18.24 34.01 -16.99
C ASP A 134 17.09 32.99 -16.95
N VAL A 135 16.08 33.24 -17.78
CA VAL A 135 14.95 32.32 -17.98
C VAL A 135 15.40 31.04 -18.70
N THR A 136 16.47 31.11 -19.49
CA THR A 136 17.06 29.98 -20.22
C THR A 136 17.62 28.93 -19.26
N ASP A 137 18.40 29.35 -18.26
CA ASP A 137 18.93 28.46 -17.22
C ASP A 137 17.79 27.87 -16.37
N VAL A 138 16.80 28.67 -15.96
CA VAL A 138 15.63 28.15 -15.22
C VAL A 138 14.81 27.15 -16.04
N VAL A 139 14.72 27.32 -17.37
CA VAL A 139 14.09 26.35 -18.27
C VAL A 139 14.95 25.10 -18.48
N ALA A 140 16.28 25.19 -18.38
CA ALA A 140 17.19 24.05 -18.40
C ALA A 140 17.12 23.23 -17.08
N GLU A 141 17.21 23.88 -15.93
CA GLU A 141 17.06 23.28 -14.60
C GLU A 141 15.67 22.60 -14.47
N ALA A 142 14.59 23.31 -14.83
CA ALA A 142 13.22 22.77 -14.84
C ALA A 142 12.96 21.75 -15.98
N ARG A 143 13.93 21.51 -16.85
CA ARG A 143 13.92 20.39 -17.82
C ARG A 143 14.62 19.17 -17.24
N ASP A 144 15.76 19.33 -16.57
CA ASP A 144 16.51 18.18 -16.02
C ASP A 144 15.82 17.58 -14.78
N ASP A 145 15.14 18.39 -13.95
CA ASP A 145 14.30 17.89 -12.85
C ASP A 145 12.98 17.23 -13.36
N ARG A 146 12.73 17.28 -14.68
CA ARG A 146 11.49 16.81 -15.31
C ARG A 146 11.52 15.30 -15.54
N ARG A 147 11.12 14.57 -14.49
CA ARG A 147 11.08 13.08 -14.37
C ARG A 147 10.50 12.28 -15.56
N GLY A 148 9.77 12.92 -16.48
CA GLY A 148 9.26 12.30 -17.71
C GLY A 148 10.24 12.26 -18.89
N LEU A 149 11.46 12.80 -18.78
CA LEU A 149 12.46 12.76 -19.86
C LEU A 149 12.84 11.33 -20.28
N TRP A 150 13.16 11.15 -21.56
CA TRP A 150 13.61 9.87 -22.11
C TRP A 150 15.04 9.53 -21.65
N GLN A 151 15.13 8.70 -20.61
CA GLN A 151 16.36 8.36 -19.92
C GLN A 151 16.81 6.91 -20.20
N ALA A 152 17.99 6.54 -19.70
CA ALA A 152 18.47 5.16 -19.73
C ALA A 152 17.49 4.18 -19.05
N ALA A 153 16.77 4.60 -17.99
CA ALA A 153 15.69 3.85 -17.36
C ALA A 153 14.56 3.49 -18.33
N HIS A 154 14.04 4.49 -19.05
CA HIS A 154 12.97 4.31 -20.02
C HIS A 154 13.42 3.44 -21.21
N ARG A 155 14.66 3.61 -21.69
CA ARG A 155 15.26 2.73 -22.72
C ARG A 155 15.45 1.28 -22.25
N GLN A 156 16.06 1.05 -21.07
CA GLN A 156 16.25 -0.30 -20.54
C GLN A 156 14.91 -0.99 -20.25
N GLY A 157 13.90 -0.24 -19.78
CA GLY A 157 12.55 -0.74 -19.53
C GLY A 157 11.80 -1.19 -20.79
N VAL A 158 11.72 -0.33 -21.82
CA VAL A 158 11.08 -0.68 -23.10
C VAL A 158 11.81 -1.83 -23.79
N GLY A 159 13.15 -1.85 -23.74
CA GLY A 159 13.95 -2.97 -24.23
C GLY A 159 13.62 -4.30 -23.53
N ALA A 160 13.43 -4.29 -22.21
CA ALA A 160 13.03 -5.49 -21.46
C ALA A 160 11.62 -5.98 -21.86
N VAL A 161 10.65 -5.07 -21.99
CA VAL A 161 9.28 -5.43 -22.45
C VAL A 161 9.32 -6.03 -23.86
N LEU A 162 10.09 -5.44 -24.78
CA LEU A 162 10.24 -5.96 -26.15
C LEU A 162 10.92 -7.34 -26.17
N VAL A 163 11.97 -7.55 -25.36
CA VAL A 163 12.63 -8.87 -25.26
C VAL A 163 11.66 -9.93 -24.75
N GLY A 164 10.90 -9.65 -23.68
CA GLY A 164 9.92 -10.61 -23.16
C GLY A 164 8.77 -10.89 -24.12
N LEU A 165 8.29 -9.89 -24.87
CA LEU A 165 7.30 -10.08 -25.92
C LEU A 165 7.85 -10.96 -27.05
N LEU A 166 9.05 -10.67 -27.55
CA LEU A 166 9.66 -11.42 -28.64
C LEU A 166 9.95 -12.87 -28.25
N THR A 167 10.53 -13.13 -27.06
CA THR A 167 10.75 -14.52 -26.62
C THR A 167 9.46 -15.27 -26.34
N GLY A 168 8.41 -14.59 -25.85
CA GLY A 168 7.07 -15.17 -25.71
C GLY A 168 6.46 -15.54 -27.05
N THR A 169 6.52 -14.67 -28.07
CA THR A 169 6.04 -14.99 -29.42
C THR A 169 6.84 -16.12 -30.07
N ALA A 170 8.17 -16.13 -29.92
CA ALA A 170 9.01 -17.21 -30.44
C ALA A 170 8.71 -18.56 -29.75
N GLY A 171 8.52 -18.56 -28.43
CA GLY A 171 8.12 -19.75 -27.68
C GLY A 171 6.74 -20.26 -28.09
N TRP A 172 5.76 -19.37 -28.29
CA TRP A 172 4.42 -19.73 -28.75
C TRP A 172 4.43 -20.31 -30.17
N LEU A 173 5.17 -19.69 -31.10
CA LEU A 173 5.33 -20.17 -32.47
C LEU A 173 6.10 -21.50 -32.57
N ALA A 174 6.93 -21.83 -31.58
CA ALA A 174 7.63 -23.11 -31.52
C ALA A 174 6.71 -24.31 -31.18
N ILE A 175 5.53 -24.08 -30.58
CA ILE A 175 4.59 -25.15 -30.20
C ILE A 175 4.08 -25.93 -31.43
N PRO A 176 3.46 -25.31 -32.46
CA PRO A 176 2.97 -26.03 -33.64
C PRO A 176 4.08 -26.53 -34.58
N LEU A 177 5.34 -26.12 -34.38
CA LEU A 177 6.48 -26.60 -35.16
C LEU A 177 7.06 -27.93 -34.63
N GLY A 178 6.61 -28.39 -33.45
CA GLY A 178 7.03 -29.64 -32.87
C GLY A 178 6.37 -30.86 -33.52
N THR A 179 7.17 -31.90 -33.79
CA THR A 179 6.67 -33.22 -34.20
C THR A 179 5.95 -33.98 -33.08
N SER A 180 6.19 -33.60 -31.82
CA SER A 180 5.47 -34.09 -30.62
C SER A 180 5.67 -33.13 -29.44
N ALA A 181 4.81 -33.24 -28.41
CA ALA A 181 4.82 -32.31 -27.27
C ALA A 181 6.07 -32.40 -26.39
N THR A 182 6.64 -33.60 -26.20
CA THR A 182 7.79 -33.83 -25.31
C THR A 182 9.09 -33.13 -25.72
N PRO A 183 9.58 -33.17 -27.00
CA PRO A 183 10.75 -32.41 -27.40
C PRO A 183 10.52 -30.89 -27.37
N VAL A 184 9.30 -30.41 -27.61
CA VAL A 184 8.94 -28.99 -27.47
C VAL A 184 9.04 -28.56 -26.00
N ALA A 185 8.45 -29.33 -25.09
CA ALA A 185 8.51 -29.09 -23.66
C ALA A 185 9.95 -29.07 -23.13
N LEU A 186 10.80 -30.00 -23.58
CA LEU A 186 12.21 -30.04 -23.25
C LEU A 186 12.98 -28.83 -23.83
N GLY A 187 12.79 -28.51 -25.11
CA GLY A 187 13.48 -27.39 -25.76
C GLY A 187 13.12 -26.04 -25.14
N LEU A 188 11.83 -25.79 -24.90
CA LEU A 188 11.35 -24.59 -24.21
C LEU A 188 11.82 -24.56 -22.75
N GLY A 189 11.75 -25.69 -22.04
CA GLY A 189 12.22 -25.81 -20.66
C GLY A 189 13.72 -25.51 -20.52
N ILE A 190 14.55 -26.01 -21.43
CA ILE A 190 16.00 -25.71 -21.49
C ILE A 190 16.23 -24.24 -21.80
N ALA A 191 15.51 -23.65 -22.76
CA ALA A 191 15.62 -22.22 -23.08
C ALA A 191 15.24 -21.33 -21.90
N PHE A 192 14.17 -21.68 -21.18
CA PHE A 192 13.71 -20.99 -19.97
C PHE A 192 14.72 -21.09 -18.82
N LEU A 193 15.18 -22.30 -18.49
CA LEU A 193 16.16 -22.52 -17.42
C LEU A 193 17.51 -21.86 -17.75
N GLY A 194 17.93 -21.89 -19.02
CA GLY A 194 19.11 -21.18 -19.52
C GLY A 194 18.99 -19.66 -19.35
N CYS A 195 17.88 -19.06 -19.80
CA CYS A 195 17.64 -17.63 -19.60
C CYS A 195 17.59 -17.26 -18.11
N LEU A 196 16.94 -18.08 -17.28
CA LEU A 196 16.84 -17.85 -15.84
C LEU A 196 18.21 -17.95 -15.13
N ALA A 197 19.03 -18.95 -15.47
CA ALA A 197 20.37 -19.13 -14.92
C ALA A 197 21.34 -18.01 -15.36
N VAL A 198 21.23 -17.53 -16.60
CA VAL A 198 22.00 -16.37 -17.07
C VAL A 198 21.51 -15.09 -16.41
N ALA A 199 20.21 -14.91 -16.19
CA ALA A 199 19.65 -13.76 -15.48
C ALA A 199 20.12 -13.68 -14.02
N THR A 200 20.09 -14.80 -13.28
CA THR A 200 20.59 -14.85 -11.89
C THR A 200 22.09 -14.62 -11.82
N ALA A 201 22.88 -15.30 -12.65
CA ALA A 201 24.34 -15.15 -12.66
C ALA A 201 24.76 -13.72 -12.99
N LEU A 202 24.19 -13.11 -14.03
CA LEU A 202 24.50 -11.72 -14.40
C LEU A 202 24.03 -10.71 -13.34
N GLY A 203 22.94 -11.00 -12.63
CA GLY A 203 22.50 -10.21 -11.48
C GLY A 203 23.53 -10.24 -10.34
N LEU A 204 23.96 -11.45 -9.95
CA LEU A 204 24.98 -11.67 -8.91
C LEU A 204 26.34 -11.07 -9.28
N LEU A 205 26.70 -11.06 -10.57
CA LEU A 205 27.87 -10.34 -11.11
C LEU A 205 27.66 -8.81 -11.22
N GLY A 206 26.54 -8.27 -10.73
CA GLY A 206 26.23 -6.84 -10.73
C GLY A 206 25.83 -6.25 -12.08
N ARG A 207 25.73 -7.06 -13.15
CA ARG A 207 25.45 -6.62 -14.53
C ARG A 207 23.95 -6.42 -14.76
N ARG A 208 23.40 -5.37 -14.14
CA ARG A 208 21.94 -5.09 -14.05
C ARG A 208 21.19 -5.11 -15.39
N TRP A 209 21.66 -4.43 -16.44
CA TRP A 209 20.95 -4.40 -17.74
C TRP A 209 20.75 -5.78 -18.38
N PRO A 210 21.80 -6.58 -18.67
CA PRO A 210 21.60 -7.88 -19.28
C PRO A 210 20.91 -8.86 -18.32
N ALA A 211 21.09 -8.75 -17.00
CA ALA A 211 20.31 -9.52 -16.04
C ALA A 211 18.79 -9.24 -16.18
N ILE A 212 18.39 -7.98 -16.31
CA ILE A 212 16.99 -7.57 -16.54
C ILE A 212 16.49 -8.03 -17.91
N GLY A 213 17.32 -7.96 -18.96
CA GLY A 213 17.01 -8.49 -20.29
C GLY A 213 16.74 -10.00 -20.28
N PHE A 214 17.63 -10.79 -19.68
CA PHE A 214 17.44 -12.24 -19.55
C PHE A 214 16.31 -12.61 -18.57
N THR A 215 16.02 -11.77 -17.56
CA THR A 215 14.82 -11.93 -16.71
C THR A 215 13.56 -11.81 -17.54
N ALA A 216 13.47 -10.77 -18.39
CA ALA A 216 12.33 -10.58 -19.28
C ALA A 216 12.23 -11.68 -20.34
N ALA A 217 13.36 -12.15 -20.86
CA ALA A 217 13.40 -13.30 -21.78
C ALA A 217 12.81 -14.57 -21.15
N ALA A 218 13.24 -14.90 -19.92
CA ALA A 218 12.73 -16.04 -19.16
C ALA A 218 11.24 -15.87 -18.81
N PHE A 219 10.82 -14.69 -18.37
CA PHE A 219 9.41 -14.39 -18.07
C PHE A 219 8.52 -14.48 -19.33
N GLY A 220 9.02 -14.02 -20.47
CA GLY A 220 8.33 -14.11 -21.76
C GLY A 220 8.06 -15.55 -22.20
N LEU A 221 9.00 -16.47 -21.95
CA LEU A 221 8.85 -17.89 -22.28
C LEU A 221 7.82 -18.63 -21.42
N VAL A 222 7.44 -18.10 -20.25
CA VAL A 222 6.58 -18.77 -19.24
C VAL A 222 5.27 -19.36 -19.80
N PRO A 223 4.48 -18.67 -20.64
CA PRO A 223 3.20 -19.23 -21.11
C PRO A 223 3.41 -20.43 -22.04
N ALA A 224 4.43 -20.37 -22.90
CA ALA A 224 4.74 -21.44 -23.84
C ALA A 224 5.38 -22.65 -23.15
N THR A 225 6.30 -22.41 -22.20
CA THR A 225 6.95 -23.49 -21.43
C THR A 225 5.94 -24.23 -20.57
N ALA A 226 5.04 -23.52 -19.90
CA ALA A 226 4.00 -24.10 -19.06
C ALA A 226 2.96 -24.88 -19.88
N LEU A 227 2.51 -24.35 -21.02
CA LEU A 227 1.57 -25.06 -21.90
C LEU A 227 2.18 -26.31 -22.52
N ALA A 228 3.43 -26.25 -22.99
CA ALA A 228 4.13 -27.41 -23.54
C ALA A 228 4.42 -28.47 -22.47
N LEU A 229 4.82 -28.06 -21.26
CA LEU A 229 5.03 -28.99 -20.15
C LEU A 229 3.71 -29.67 -19.74
N ALA A 230 2.63 -28.90 -19.60
CA ALA A 230 1.32 -29.43 -19.25
C ALA A 230 0.77 -30.39 -20.32
N SER A 231 0.90 -30.09 -21.62
CA SER A 231 0.44 -30.99 -22.68
C SER A 231 1.31 -32.23 -22.88
N ALA A 232 2.59 -32.17 -22.49
CA ALA A 232 3.48 -33.34 -22.45
C ALA A 232 3.18 -34.29 -21.27
N LEU A 233 2.59 -33.79 -20.17
CA LEU A 233 2.23 -34.57 -18.97
C LEU A 233 0.75 -34.98 -18.93
N LEU A 234 -0.17 -34.12 -19.40
CA LEU A 234 -1.62 -34.34 -19.44
C LEU A 234 -2.16 -34.00 -20.84
N PRO A 235 -2.13 -34.95 -21.80
CA PRO A 235 -2.45 -34.66 -23.20
C PRO A 235 -3.91 -34.26 -23.48
N THR A 236 -4.85 -34.56 -22.58
CA THR A 236 -6.29 -34.27 -22.77
C THR A 236 -6.69 -32.89 -22.23
N ASP A 237 -6.21 -32.52 -21.05
CA ASP A 237 -6.75 -31.39 -20.24
C ASP A 237 -5.67 -30.42 -19.77
N ALA A 238 -4.73 -30.08 -20.66
CA ALA A 238 -3.54 -29.30 -20.34
C ALA A 238 -3.80 -27.87 -19.81
N ALA A 239 -4.96 -27.26 -20.06
CA ALA A 239 -5.16 -25.81 -19.86
C ALA A 239 -5.10 -25.35 -18.40
N ALA A 240 -5.78 -26.04 -17.49
CA ALA A 240 -5.76 -25.73 -16.05
C ALA A 240 -4.37 -25.97 -15.39
N PRO A 241 -3.71 -27.13 -15.58
CA PRO A 241 -2.35 -27.31 -15.08
C PRO A 241 -1.33 -26.36 -15.74
N ALA A 242 -1.49 -26.01 -17.03
CA ALA A 242 -0.66 -24.99 -17.67
C ALA A 242 -0.76 -23.62 -16.96
N ALA A 243 -1.95 -23.20 -16.54
CA ALA A 243 -2.11 -21.95 -15.79
C ALA A 243 -1.40 -21.98 -14.42
N ILE A 244 -1.50 -23.11 -13.68
CA ILE A 244 -0.83 -23.29 -12.39
C ILE A 244 0.70 -23.31 -12.57
N VAL A 245 1.19 -24.06 -13.56
CA VAL A 245 2.63 -24.12 -13.90
C VAL A 245 3.13 -22.76 -14.37
N ALA A 246 2.38 -22.03 -15.20
CA ALA A 246 2.76 -20.69 -15.66
C ALA A 246 2.90 -19.72 -14.48
N PHE A 247 1.95 -19.73 -13.54
CA PHE A 247 2.02 -18.92 -12.33
C PHE A 247 3.24 -19.30 -11.47
N GLY A 248 3.55 -20.59 -11.34
CA GLY A 248 4.75 -21.09 -10.67
C GLY A 248 6.05 -20.64 -11.33
N LEU A 249 6.18 -20.79 -12.65
CA LEU A 249 7.37 -20.38 -13.40
C LEU A 249 7.55 -18.84 -13.42
N ALA A 250 6.45 -18.07 -13.49
CA ALA A 250 6.48 -16.62 -13.34
C ALA A 250 7.08 -16.22 -11.98
N TRP A 251 6.57 -16.78 -10.87
CA TRP A 251 7.13 -16.48 -9.54
C TRP A 251 8.50 -17.09 -9.28
N LEU A 252 8.86 -18.19 -9.95
CA LEU A 252 10.23 -18.71 -9.97
C LEU A 252 11.20 -17.70 -10.59
N THR A 253 10.87 -17.14 -11.76
CA THR A 253 11.74 -16.13 -12.41
C THR A 253 11.84 -14.84 -11.59
N ILE A 254 10.74 -14.37 -10.99
CA ILE A 254 10.74 -13.23 -10.06
C ILE A 254 11.62 -13.54 -8.83
N GLY A 255 11.46 -14.72 -8.22
CA GLY A 255 12.20 -15.12 -7.02
C GLY A 255 13.70 -15.25 -7.26
N LEU A 256 14.09 -16.00 -8.29
CA LEU A 256 15.49 -16.20 -8.64
C LEU A 256 16.11 -14.93 -9.22
N ALA A 257 15.62 -14.42 -10.36
CA ALA A 257 16.33 -13.38 -11.11
C ALA A 257 16.21 -11.99 -10.47
N LEU A 258 15.01 -11.57 -10.06
CA LEU A 258 14.84 -10.29 -9.36
C LEU A 258 15.26 -10.43 -7.88
N GLY A 259 14.78 -11.47 -7.20
CA GLY A 259 14.96 -11.67 -5.76
C GLY A 259 16.39 -12.01 -5.34
N ILE A 260 16.99 -13.05 -5.92
CA ILE A 260 18.39 -13.45 -5.65
C ILE A 260 19.35 -12.64 -6.53
N GLY A 261 19.16 -12.65 -7.85
CA GLY A 261 20.05 -12.04 -8.83
C GLY A 261 20.22 -10.53 -8.63
N LEU A 262 19.14 -9.75 -8.63
CA LEU A 262 19.18 -8.31 -8.38
C LEU A 262 19.07 -7.93 -6.90
N GLY A 263 19.08 -8.91 -5.99
CA GLY A 263 19.01 -8.69 -4.54
C GLY A 263 17.69 -8.12 -4.02
N LEU A 264 16.59 -8.19 -4.79
CA LEU A 264 15.29 -7.64 -4.41
C LEU A 264 14.56 -8.55 -3.41
N ARG A 265 15.05 -8.57 -2.17
CA ARG A 265 14.49 -9.24 -0.99
C ARG A 265 12.95 -9.29 -0.91
N PRO A 266 12.18 -8.20 -1.12
CA PRO A 266 10.71 -8.26 -1.11
C PRO A 266 10.10 -9.15 -2.21
N ALA A 267 10.72 -9.24 -3.38
CA ALA A 267 10.28 -10.11 -4.47
C ALA A 267 10.56 -11.60 -4.17
N LEU A 268 11.74 -11.91 -3.61
CA LEU A 268 12.10 -13.27 -3.16
C LEU A 268 11.11 -13.82 -2.12
N ARG A 269 10.68 -12.97 -1.18
CA ARG A 269 9.70 -13.29 -0.15
C ARG A 269 8.31 -13.58 -0.74
N ALA A 270 7.86 -12.72 -1.65
CA ALA A 270 6.61 -12.93 -2.36
C ALA A 270 6.61 -14.19 -3.23
N SER A 271 7.72 -14.51 -3.90
CA SER A 271 7.84 -15.77 -4.65
C SER A 271 7.73 -17.00 -3.76
N ALA A 272 8.23 -16.97 -2.52
CA ALA A 272 8.06 -18.09 -1.59
C ALA A 272 6.57 -18.33 -1.25
N LEU A 273 5.80 -17.26 -1.02
CA LEU A 273 4.36 -17.35 -0.76
C LEU A 273 3.59 -17.88 -1.99
N ALA A 274 3.91 -17.39 -3.19
CA ALA A 274 3.32 -17.88 -4.43
C ALA A 274 3.64 -19.36 -4.69
N LEU A 275 4.89 -19.77 -4.49
CA LEU A 275 5.33 -21.16 -4.70
C LEU A 275 4.70 -22.12 -3.69
N ILE A 276 4.42 -21.70 -2.45
CA ILE A 276 3.64 -22.51 -1.50
C ILE A 276 2.23 -22.79 -2.04
N LEU A 277 1.54 -21.78 -2.59
CA LEU A 277 0.22 -21.95 -3.20
C LEU A 277 0.26 -22.82 -4.46
N VAL A 278 1.32 -22.73 -5.27
CA VAL A 278 1.54 -23.59 -6.45
C VAL A 278 1.79 -25.04 -6.05
N VAL A 279 2.66 -25.29 -5.07
CA VAL A 279 2.92 -26.64 -4.55
C VAL A 279 1.64 -27.25 -3.99
N LEU A 280 0.83 -26.49 -3.25
CA LEU A 280 -0.47 -26.94 -2.75
C LEU A 280 -1.44 -27.28 -3.90
N ALA A 281 -1.56 -26.40 -4.91
CA ALA A 281 -2.43 -26.59 -6.06
C ALA A 281 -2.05 -27.78 -6.95
N LEU A 282 -0.76 -28.14 -7.01
CA LEU A 282 -0.28 -29.32 -7.73
C LEU A 282 -0.35 -30.61 -6.89
N ALA A 283 -0.06 -30.54 -5.58
CA ALA A 283 0.00 -31.71 -4.71
C ALA A 283 -1.36 -32.32 -4.40
N LEU A 284 -2.42 -31.52 -4.29
CA LEU A 284 -3.77 -32.00 -3.96
C LEU A 284 -4.32 -32.99 -5.02
N PRO A 285 -4.28 -32.70 -6.33
CA PRO A 285 -4.63 -33.66 -7.38
C PRO A 285 -3.81 -34.96 -7.37
N PHE A 286 -2.52 -34.92 -7.02
CA PHE A 286 -1.69 -36.15 -6.92
C PHE A 286 -2.13 -37.10 -5.80
N ILE A 287 -2.91 -36.61 -4.82
CA ILE A 287 -3.48 -37.42 -3.72
C ILE A 287 -4.94 -37.80 -4.03
N GLY A 288 -5.44 -37.47 -5.23
CA GLY A 288 -6.82 -37.78 -5.67
C GLY A 288 -7.86 -36.76 -5.21
N VAL A 289 -7.46 -35.58 -4.71
CA VAL A 289 -8.39 -34.50 -4.36
C VAL A 289 -8.93 -33.87 -5.65
N GLY A 290 -10.26 -33.74 -5.75
CA GLY A 290 -10.94 -33.21 -6.93
C GLY A 290 -10.64 -31.72 -7.20
N GLY A 291 -11.12 -31.24 -8.36
CA GLY A 291 -10.81 -29.89 -8.85
C GLY A 291 -11.45 -28.76 -8.04
N LEU A 292 -12.69 -28.94 -7.58
CA LEU A 292 -13.41 -27.92 -6.79
C LEU A 292 -12.89 -27.88 -5.35
N GLU A 293 -12.58 -29.05 -4.81
CA GLU A 293 -11.99 -29.28 -3.50
C GLU A 293 -10.58 -28.66 -3.44
N THR A 294 -9.77 -28.90 -4.47
CA THR A 294 -8.44 -28.28 -4.65
C THR A 294 -8.56 -26.76 -4.75
N ALA A 295 -9.47 -26.23 -5.60
CA ALA A 295 -9.70 -24.80 -5.71
C ALA A 295 -10.16 -24.17 -4.39
N GLY A 296 -11.01 -24.87 -3.64
CA GLY A 296 -11.47 -24.48 -2.30
C GLY A 296 -10.32 -24.38 -1.30
N ILE A 297 -9.51 -25.44 -1.16
CA ILE A 297 -8.37 -25.47 -0.23
C ILE A 297 -7.34 -24.38 -0.59
N VAL A 298 -6.98 -24.25 -1.88
CA VAL A 298 -6.01 -23.24 -2.34
C VAL A 298 -6.56 -21.82 -2.15
N GLY A 299 -7.85 -21.57 -2.45
CA GLY A 299 -8.48 -20.27 -2.30
C GLY A 299 -8.60 -19.82 -0.85
N ILE A 300 -8.97 -20.74 0.06
CA ILE A 300 -9.01 -20.48 1.50
C ILE A 300 -7.59 -20.24 2.04
N THR A 301 -6.60 -21.02 1.60
CA THR A 301 -5.19 -20.82 1.99
C THR A 301 -4.68 -19.45 1.53
N ALA A 302 -5.05 -19.03 0.30
CA ALA A 302 -4.74 -17.70 -0.22
C ALA A 302 -5.46 -16.59 0.58
N ALA A 303 -6.72 -16.77 0.98
CA ALA A 303 -7.46 -15.80 1.79
C ALA A 303 -6.87 -15.64 3.21
N LEU A 304 -6.40 -16.74 3.81
CA LEU A 304 -5.68 -16.73 5.09
C LEU A 304 -4.31 -16.04 4.93
N MET A 305 -3.53 -16.40 3.91
CA MET A 305 -2.27 -15.72 3.58
C MET A 305 -2.48 -14.22 3.39
N CYS A 306 -3.52 -13.80 2.65
CA CYS A 306 -3.90 -12.40 2.44
C CYS A 306 -4.07 -11.65 3.77
N GLY A 307 -4.77 -12.26 4.74
CA GLY A 307 -4.95 -11.71 6.08
C GLY A 307 -3.66 -11.60 6.91
N LEU A 308 -2.68 -12.48 6.68
CA LEU A 308 -1.39 -12.47 7.37
C LEU A 308 -0.31 -11.59 6.69
N LEU A 309 -0.56 -11.05 5.49
CA LEU A 309 0.45 -10.29 4.74
C LEU A 309 1.06 -9.09 5.51
N PRO A 310 0.30 -8.26 6.26
CA PRO A 310 0.89 -7.15 7.01
C PRO A 310 1.89 -7.64 8.08
N TRP A 311 1.52 -8.69 8.82
CA TRP A 311 2.38 -9.32 9.83
C TRP A 311 3.65 -9.91 9.19
N TYR A 312 3.50 -10.62 8.07
CA TYR A 312 4.62 -11.18 7.30
C TYR A 312 5.56 -10.08 6.76
N ALA A 313 5.01 -8.96 6.31
CA ALA A 313 5.79 -7.83 5.81
C ALA A 313 6.60 -7.13 6.92
N MET A 314 6.03 -6.96 8.12
CA MET A 314 6.73 -6.36 9.28
C MET A 314 7.84 -7.28 9.82
N ASN A 315 7.56 -8.58 9.97
CA ASN A 315 8.56 -9.53 10.46
C ASN A 315 9.69 -9.75 9.46
N SER A 316 9.36 -9.95 8.17
CA SER A 316 10.41 -10.21 7.17
C SER A 316 11.28 -8.99 6.88
N SER A 317 10.78 -7.75 6.98
CA SER A 317 11.59 -6.53 6.84
C SER A 317 12.55 -6.30 8.00
N GLY A 318 12.38 -6.99 9.13
CA GLY A 318 13.13 -6.76 10.36
C GLY A 318 12.66 -5.53 11.15
N LEU A 319 11.47 -4.99 10.83
CA LEU A 319 10.92 -3.82 11.51
C LEU A 319 10.61 -4.12 13.00
N THR A 320 10.12 -5.32 13.30
CA THR A 320 9.92 -5.77 14.69
C THR A 320 11.24 -5.86 15.47
N GLY A 321 12.31 -6.35 14.85
CA GLY A 321 13.65 -6.34 15.45
C GLY A 321 14.25 -4.95 15.65
N LEU A 322 13.80 -3.93 14.92
CA LEU A 322 14.13 -2.52 15.22
C LEU A 322 13.30 -1.98 16.39
N ASP A 323 12.02 -2.35 16.48
CA ASP A 323 11.15 -1.97 17.59
C ASP A 323 11.71 -2.54 18.91
N ASP A 324 12.09 -3.83 18.93
CA ASP A 324 12.79 -4.48 20.06
C ASP A 324 14.07 -3.72 20.49
N LEU A 325 14.83 -3.17 19.53
CA LEU A 325 16.05 -2.41 19.82
C LEU A 325 15.75 -1.04 20.46
N VAL A 326 14.68 -0.38 20.01
CA VAL A 326 14.21 0.91 20.57
C VAL A 326 13.60 0.70 21.95
N ILE A 327 12.79 -0.34 22.14
CA ILE A 327 12.23 -0.77 23.44
C ILE A 327 13.36 -1.12 24.42
N ALA A 328 14.43 -1.75 23.95
CA ALA A 328 15.66 -1.98 24.71
C ALA A 328 16.55 -0.73 24.90
N GLY A 329 16.05 0.47 24.60
CA GLY A 329 16.72 1.75 24.84
C GLY A 329 17.92 2.05 23.93
N ARG A 330 18.09 1.34 22.82
CA ARG A 330 19.23 1.53 21.90
C ARG A 330 18.90 2.56 20.82
N LEU A 331 19.82 3.50 20.61
CA LEU A 331 19.66 4.55 19.60
C LEU A 331 19.78 3.97 18.18
N THR A 332 18.67 3.93 17.44
CA THR A 332 18.62 3.50 16.03
C THR A 332 18.73 4.70 15.08
N HIS A 333 19.59 4.62 14.06
CA HIS A 333 19.77 5.72 13.11
C HIS A 333 18.55 5.90 12.19
N ARG A 334 18.01 7.13 12.08
CA ARG A 334 16.77 7.46 11.34
C ARG A 334 16.73 6.90 9.92
N ALA A 335 17.84 6.92 9.19
CA ALA A 335 17.90 6.37 7.82
C ALA A 335 17.63 4.86 7.76
N ALA A 336 18.06 4.08 8.77
CA ALA A 336 17.82 2.63 8.82
C ALA A 336 16.35 2.29 9.14
N VAL A 337 15.67 3.14 9.91
CA VAL A 337 14.22 3.03 10.14
C VAL A 337 13.45 3.35 8.84
N LEU A 338 13.85 4.39 8.11
CA LEU A 338 13.20 4.74 6.84
C LEU A 338 13.39 3.67 5.75
N THR A 339 14.57 3.05 5.63
CA THR A 339 14.80 1.98 4.65
C THR A 339 14.04 0.69 4.99
N THR A 340 13.99 0.29 6.26
CA THR A 340 13.24 -0.92 6.70
C THR A 340 11.73 -0.75 6.59
N VAL A 341 11.18 0.43 6.93
CA VAL A 341 9.76 0.76 6.70
C VAL A 341 9.42 0.72 5.21
N ASN A 342 10.28 1.28 4.34
CA ASN A 342 10.09 1.19 2.89
C ASN A 342 10.16 -0.26 2.39
N ASP A 343 11.11 -1.07 2.85
CA ASP A 343 11.20 -2.49 2.46
C ASP A 343 10.04 -3.33 3.04
N ALA A 344 9.46 -2.96 4.19
CA ALA A 344 8.20 -3.54 4.67
C ALA A 344 7.06 -3.29 3.69
N TYR A 345 6.85 -2.02 3.29
CA TYR A 345 5.82 -1.67 2.31
C TYR A 345 6.04 -2.29 0.93
N ARG A 346 7.30 -2.41 0.49
CA ARG A 346 7.63 -3.14 -0.75
C ARG A 346 7.34 -4.63 -0.61
N SER A 347 7.70 -5.26 0.52
CA SER A 347 7.42 -6.67 0.78
C SER A 347 5.91 -6.96 0.83
N LEU A 348 5.13 -6.07 1.44
CA LEU A 348 3.67 -6.12 1.46
C LEU A 348 3.07 -5.98 0.05
N THR A 349 3.63 -5.11 -0.78
CA THR A 349 3.15 -4.90 -2.16
C THR A 349 3.41 -6.11 -3.04
N TRP A 350 4.64 -6.64 -3.03
CA TRP A 350 4.97 -7.84 -3.80
C TRP A 350 4.17 -9.06 -3.33
N SER A 351 3.98 -9.25 -2.02
CA SER A 351 3.18 -10.38 -1.50
C SER A 351 1.69 -10.24 -1.78
N THR A 352 1.15 -9.01 -1.86
CA THR A 352 -0.24 -8.78 -2.26
C THR A 352 -0.47 -9.25 -3.70
N VAL A 353 0.45 -8.95 -4.63
CA VAL A 353 0.38 -9.43 -6.03
C VAL A 353 0.52 -10.96 -6.09
N ALA A 354 1.37 -11.55 -5.26
CA ALA A 354 1.54 -13.01 -5.17
C ALA A 354 0.28 -13.76 -4.72
N VAL A 355 -0.53 -13.17 -3.83
CA VAL A 355 -1.73 -13.82 -3.26
C VAL A 355 -3.01 -13.46 -4.02
N ALA A 356 -3.09 -12.28 -4.63
CA ALA A 356 -4.27 -11.82 -5.35
C ALA A 356 -4.61 -12.63 -6.60
N VAL A 357 -3.60 -13.16 -7.32
CA VAL A 357 -3.84 -13.98 -8.53
C VAL A 357 -4.44 -15.36 -8.17
N PRO A 358 -3.90 -16.14 -7.20
CA PRO A 358 -4.57 -17.34 -6.71
C PRO A 358 -5.97 -17.08 -6.15
N LEU A 359 -6.19 -15.98 -5.43
CA LEU A 359 -7.53 -15.57 -4.97
C LEU A 359 -8.50 -15.37 -6.15
N PHE A 360 -8.10 -14.57 -7.15
CA PHE A 360 -8.89 -14.35 -8.36
C PHE A 360 -9.20 -15.66 -9.09
N VAL A 361 -8.20 -16.51 -9.36
CA VAL A 361 -8.39 -17.75 -10.12
C VAL A 361 -9.30 -18.73 -9.37
N THR A 362 -9.06 -18.96 -8.07
CA THR A 362 -9.86 -19.91 -7.28
C THR A 362 -11.27 -19.41 -7.03
N ALA A 363 -11.46 -18.14 -6.65
CA ALA A 363 -12.79 -17.57 -6.46
C ALA A 363 -13.62 -17.62 -7.76
N THR A 364 -12.99 -17.34 -8.91
CA THR A 364 -13.66 -17.43 -10.22
C THR A 364 -14.01 -18.87 -10.59
N ALA A 365 -13.08 -19.82 -10.44
CA ALA A 365 -13.33 -21.23 -10.77
C ALA A 365 -14.45 -21.86 -9.91
N LEU A 366 -14.49 -21.49 -8.62
CA LEU A 366 -15.55 -21.93 -7.69
C LEU A 366 -16.90 -21.26 -8.03
N ALA A 367 -16.93 -19.94 -8.22
CA ALA A 367 -18.14 -19.19 -8.52
C ALA A 367 -18.66 -19.35 -9.97
N ALA A 368 -17.87 -19.90 -10.88
CA ALA A 368 -18.29 -20.30 -12.24
C ALA A 368 -18.75 -21.77 -12.33
N SER A 369 -18.71 -22.54 -11.24
CA SER A 369 -19.15 -23.93 -11.21
C SER A 369 -20.67 -24.07 -10.99
N ALA A 370 -21.25 -25.21 -11.34
CA ALA A 370 -22.66 -25.51 -11.12
C ALA A 370 -23.00 -26.02 -9.69
N ASN A 371 -22.00 -26.19 -8.81
CA ASN A 371 -22.21 -26.69 -7.44
C ASN A 371 -22.50 -25.52 -6.49
N GLY A 372 -23.69 -25.47 -5.89
CA GLY A 372 -24.10 -24.39 -4.99
C GLY A 372 -23.16 -24.11 -3.82
N TRP A 373 -22.49 -25.12 -3.27
CA TRP A 373 -21.48 -24.93 -2.22
C TRP A 373 -20.21 -24.26 -2.76
N ALA A 374 -19.77 -24.63 -3.96
CA ALA A 374 -18.65 -23.98 -4.62
C ALA A 374 -18.99 -22.55 -5.05
N ILE A 375 -20.21 -22.29 -5.56
CA ILE A 375 -20.69 -20.92 -5.82
C ILE A 375 -20.64 -20.07 -4.56
N ALA A 376 -21.16 -20.58 -3.44
CA ALA A 376 -21.12 -19.90 -2.15
C ALA A 376 -19.68 -19.64 -1.67
N LEU A 377 -18.75 -20.59 -1.85
CA LEU A 377 -17.35 -20.42 -1.47
C LEU A 377 -16.63 -19.37 -2.33
N GLY A 378 -16.83 -19.41 -3.65
CA GLY A 378 -16.26 -18.43 -4.57
C GLY A 378 -16.79 -17.01 -4.29
N ALA A 379 -18.09 -16.88 -4.01
CA ALA A 379 -18.69 -15.62 -3.58
C ALA A 379 -18.10 -15.12 -2.24
N ALA A 380 -17.94 -16.01 -1.25
CA ALA A 380 -17.31 -15.65 0.03
C ALA A 380 -15.85 -15.20 -0.15
N LEU A 381 -15.06 -15.90 -0.98
CA LEU A 381 -13.68 -15.52 -1.29
C LEU A 381 -13.61 -14.16 -2.02
N ALA A 382 -14.52 -13.88 -2.95
CA ALA A 382 -14.61 -12.58 -3.61
C ALA A 382 -14.96 -11.44 -2.62
N VAL A 383 -15.93 -11.67 -1.73
CA VAL A 383 -16.30 -10.73 -0.65
C VAL A 383 -15.15 -10.47 0.31
N VAL A 384 -14.43 -11.51 0.75
CA VAL A 384 -13.23 -11.37 1.59
C VAL A 384 -12.15 -10.57 0.85
N THR A 385 -11.88 -10.88 -0.43
CA THR A 385 -10.88 -10.16 -1.24
C THR A 385 -11.21 -8.67 -1.38
N ALA A 386 -12.48 -8.33 -1.64
CA ALA A 386 -12.92 -6.95 -1.74
C ALA A 386 -12.87 -6.20 -0.40
N LEU A 387 -13.29 -6.83 0.71
CA LEU A 387 -13.28 -6.21 2.04
C LEU A 387 -11.86 -6.05 2.60
N ARG A 388 -10.97 -7.03 2.33
CA ARG A 388 -9.55 -7.00 2.73
C ARG A 388 -8.82 -5.74 2.27
N THR A 389 -9.22 -5.13 1.16
CA THR A 389 -8.66 -3.85 0.66
C THR A 389 -8.55 -2.77 1.74
N ARG A 390 -9.47 -2.76 2.72
CA ARG A 390 -9.52 -1.84 3.86
C ARG A 390 -8.33 -1.94 4.82
N ALA A 391 -7.61 -3.06 4.81
CA ALA A 391 -6.45 -3.31 5.65
C ALA A 391 -5.10 -2.93 4.99
N PHE A 392 -5.11 -2.63 3.68
CA PHE A 392 -3.90 -2.31 2.91
C PHE A 392 -3.78 -0.79 2.69
N PRO A 393 -2.73 -0.13 3.19
CA PRO A 393 -2.65 1.34 3.17
C PRO A 393 -2.19 1.94 1.83
N LEU A 394 -1.72 1.13 0.88
CA LEU A 394 -1.16 1.59 -0.39
C LEU A 394 -2.10 1.35 -1.56
N ALA A 395 -2.27 2.37 -2.41
CA ALA A 395 -3.14 2.33 -3.59
C ALA A 395 -2.84 1.12 -4.50
N ALA A 396 -1.56 0.79 -4.72
CA ALA A 396 -1.19 -0.38 -5.53
C ALA A 396 -1.77 -1.71 -4.98
N GLN A 397 -1.73 -1.90 -3.67
CA GLN A 397 -2.26 -3.10 -3.01
C GLN A 397 -3.79 -3.15 -3.10
N ALA A 398 -4.44 -2.02 -2.83
CA ALA A 398 -5.89 -1.90 -2.96
C ALA A 398 -6.37 -2.12 -4.41
N ILE A 399 -5.69 -1.55 -5.40
CA ILE A 399 -5.99 -1.73 -6.83
C ILE A 399 -5.81 -3.19 -7.23
N THR A 400 -4.76 -3.89 -6.78
CA THR A 400 -4.56 -5.31 -7.09
C THR A 400 -5.68 -6.19 -6.53
N LEU A 401 -6.12 -5.96 -5.28
CA LEU A 401 -7.20 -6.74 -4.67
C LEU A 401 -8.59 -6.38 -5.24
N TRP A 402 -8.83 -5.11 -5.57
CA TRP A 402 -10.04 -4.70 -6.30
C TRP A 402 -10.07 -5.28 -7.71
N ALA A 403 -8.95 -5.29 -8.44
CA ALA A 403 -8.87 -5.93 -9.75
C ALA A 403 -9.19 -7.42 -9.67
N ALA A 404 -8.64 -8.14 -8.68
CA ALA A 404 -8.98 -9.54 -8.44
C ALA A 404 -10.50 -9.75 -8.22
N ALA A 405 -11.10 -9.00 -7.28
CA ALA A 405 -12.53 -9.14 -6.97
C ALA A 405 -13.46 -8.73 -8.12
N LEU A 406 -13.12 -7.65 -8.85
CA LEU A 406 -13.91 -7.17 -9.99
C LEU A 406 -13.79 -8.10 -11.19
N LEU A 407 -12.59 -8.62 -11.50
CA LEU A 407 -12.41 -9.59 -12.58
C LEU A 407 -13.13 -10.92 -12.28
N THR A 408 -13.13 -11.38 -11.02
CA THR A 408 -13.97 -12.52 -10.61
C THR A 408 -15.44 -12.24 -10.89
N LEU A 409 -15.99 -11.09 -10.44
CA LEU A 409 -17.39 -10.75 -10.66
C LEU A 409 -17.76 -10.67 -12.15
N VAL A 410 -16.89 -10.08 -12.97
CA VAL A 410 -17.08 -9.99 -14.43
C VAL A 410 -17.08 -11.37 -15.09
N LEU A 411 -16.09 -12.23 -14.80
CA LEU A 411 -15.99 -13.56 -15.41
C LEU A 411 -17.09 -14.51 -14.91
N VAL A 412 -17.51 -14.40 -13.65
CA VAL A 412 -18.66 -15.15 -13.12
C VAL A 412 -19.97 -14.72 -13.80
N ALA A 413 -20.15 -13.42 -14.09
CA ALA A 413 -21.29 -12.96 -14.88
C ALA A 413 -21.28 -13.56 -16.29
N PHE A 414 -20.12 -13.58 -16.98
CA PHE A 414 -19.97 -14.26 -18.28
C PHE A 414 -20.21 -15.78 -18.22
N ALA A 415 -20.02 -16.43 -17.07
CA ALA A 415 -20.24 -17.87 -16.90
C ALA A 415 -21.71 -18.24 -16.58
N HIS A 416 -22.49 -17.34 -15.99
CA HIS A 416 -23.81 -17.64 -15.44
C HIS A 416 -24.99 -16.86 -16.06
N ALA A 417 -24.76 -15.72 -16.68
CA ALA A 417 -25.84 -14.86 -17.16
C ALA A 417 -25.98 -14.88 -18.69
N ASP A 418 -27.22 -14.90 -19.17
CA ASP A 418 -27.52 -14.64 -20.58
C ASP A 418 -27.04 -13.23 -21.00
N GLY A 419 -26.87 -12.99 -22.30
CA GLY A 419 -26.24 -11.77 -22.82
C GLY A 419 -26.81 -10.45 -22.26
N TRP A 420 -28.13 -10.36 -22.04
CA TRP A 420 -28.75 -9.20 -21.41
C TRP A 420 -28.46 -9.09 -19.90
N GLY A 421 -28.40 -10.21 -19.18
CA GLY A 421 -28.05 -10.26 -17.77
C GLY A 421 -26.61 -9.80 -17.51
N ILE A 422 -25.67 -10.17 -18.38
CA ILE A 422 -24.29 -9.68 -18.35
C ILE A 422 -24.26 -8.14 -18.48
N ILE A 423 -24.98 -7.59 -19.47
CA ILE A 423 -25.04 -6.12 -19.69
C ILE A 423 -25.61 -5.41 -18.45
N VAL A 424 -26.72 -5.90 -17.88
CA VAL A 424 -27.32 -5.32 -16.67
C VAL A 424 -26.37 -5.40 -15.47
N ALA A 425 -25.68 -6.53 -15.27
CA ALA A 425 -24.70 -6.69 -14.20
C ALA A 425 -23.50 -5.74 -14.34
N LEU A 426 -22.97 -5.58 -15.57
CA LEU A 426 -21.87 -4.65 -15.85
C LEU A 426 -22.28 -3.18 -15.67
N VAL A 427 -23.49 -2.80 -16.11
CA VAL A 427 -24.03 -1.44 -15.92
C VAL A 427 -24.28 -1.16 -14.43
N ALA A 428 -24.83 -2.11 -13.68
CA ALA A 428 -25.01 -1.98 -12.24
C ALA A 428 -23.67 -1.85 -11.51
N LEU A 429 -22.66 -2.65 -11.89
CA LEU A 429 -21.31 -2.56 -11.33
C LEU A 429 -20.63 -1.21 -11.66
N ALA A 430 -20.79 -0.70 -12.88
CA ALA A 430 -20.29 0.61 -13.28
C ALA A 430 -20.99 1.76 -12.53
N ALA A 431 -22.29 1.64 -12.28
CA ALA A 431 -23.02 2.60 -11.45
C ALA A 431 -22.56 2.56 -9.98
N ILE A 432 -22.34 1.37 -9.41
CA ILE A 432 -21.82 1.21 -8.05
C ILE A 432 -20.41 1.81 -7.92
N THR A 433 -19.50 1.52 -8.86
CA THR A 433 -18.14 2.09 -8.81
C THR A 433 -18.15 3.60 -8.97
N LEU A 434 -18.93 4.15 -9.92
CA LEU A 434 -19.13 5.60 -10.07
C LEU A 434 -19.64 6.25 -8.77
N VAL A 435 -20.65 5.65 -8.12
CA VAL A 435 -21.19 6.14 -6.84
C VAL A 435 -20.14 6.08 -5.72
N THR A 436 -19.33 5.02 -5.63
CA THR A 436 -18.27 4.93 -4.61
C THR A 436 -17.08 5.86 -4.84
N VAL A 437 -16.86 6.31 -6.08
CA VAL A 437 -15.85 7.32 -6.43
C VAL A 437 -16.38 8.75 -6.22
N ALA A 438 -17.63 9.00 -6.58
CA ALA A 438 -18.25 10.33 -6.48
C ALA A 438 -18.61 10.73 -5.03
N LEU A 439 -18.96 9.76 -4.17
CA LEU A 439 -19.33 10.03 -2.79
C LEU A 439 -18.12 10.00 -1.85
N THR A 440 -17.88 11.10 -1.16
CA THR A 440 -16.89 11.24 -0.07
C THR A 440 -17.59 11.23 1.30
N PRO A 441 -18.04 10.07 1.82
CA PRO A 441 -18.92 10.01 2.98
C PRO A 441 -18.34 10.65 4.26
N PRO A 442 -19.18 11.31 5.09
CA PRO A 442 -18.75 11.92 6.35
C PRO A 442 -18.02 10.95 7.31
N PRO A 443 -17.21 11.47 8.26
CA PRO A 443 -16.46 10.64 9.21
C PRO A 443 -17.29 9.61 9.98
N HIS A 444 -18.49 9.99 10.44
CA HIS A 444 -19.41 9.09 11.15
C HIS A 444 -19.93 7.95 10.24
N THR A 445 -20.25 8.26 8.98
CA THR A 445 -20.71 7.28 7.99
C THR A 445 -19.59 6.31 7.63
N ARG A 446 -18.36 6.80 7.43
CA ARG A 446 -17.16 5.94 7.26
C ARG A 446 -16.94 5.02 8.46
N ALA A 447 -17.10 5.51 9.70
CA ALA A 447 -17.00 4.69 10.90
C ALA A 447 -18.12 3.65 11.05
N ARG A 448 -19.33 3.90 10.52
CA ARG A 448 -20.43 2.91 10.46
C ARG A 448 -20.18 1.87 9.36
N LEU A 449 -19.82 2.29 8.15
CA LEU A 449 -19.49 1.41 7.03
C LEU A 449 -18.26 0.52 7.31
N ARG A 450 -17.29 1.02 8.09
CA ARG A 450 -16.19 0.19 8.61
C ARG A 450 -16.74 -0.91 9.52
N ARG A 451 -17.47 -0.56 10.59
CA ARG A 451 -18.05 -1.55 11.52
C ARG A 451 -18.93 -2.60 10.83
N VAL A 452 -19.80 -2.21 9.91
CA VAL A 452 -20.64 -3.14 9.13
C VAL A 452 -19.78 -4.08 8.28
N GLY A 453 -18.83 -3.55 7.51
CA GLY A 453 -17.98 -4.38 6.66
C GLY A 453 -17.02 -5.29 7.43
N ASN A 454 -16.55 -4.89 8.63
CA ASN A 454 -15.80 -5.79 9.52
C ASN A 454 -16.65 -7.00 9.94
N GLY A 455 -17.95 -6.81 10.19
CA GLY A 455 -18.88 -7.90 10.49
C GLY A 455 -19.11 -8.83 9.30
N ILE A 456 -19.26 -8.27 8.09
CA ILE A 456 -19.39 -9.06 6.85
C ILE A 456 -18.09 -9.82 6.54
N GLU A 457 -16.93 -9.20 6.73
CA GLU A 457 -15.62 -9.85 6.55
C GLU A 457 -15.45 -11.01 7.53
N MET A 458 -15.79 -10.81 8.81
CA MET A 458 -15.75 -11.86 9.83
C MET A 458 -16.68 -13.02 9.50
N LEU A 459 -17.94 -12.74 9.11
CA LEU A 459 -18.91 -13.77 8.75
C LEU A 459 -18.46 -14.54 7.50
N ALA A 460 -17.97 -13.85 6.47
CA ALA A 460 -17.46 -14.47 5.26
C ALA A 460 -16.25 -15.37 5.56
N VAL A 461 -15.24 -14.87 6.30
CA VAL A 461 -14.06 -15.67 6.71
C VAL A 461 -14.45 -16.90 7.54
N VAL A 462 -15.37 -16.77 8.50
CA VAL A 462 -15.83 -17.90 9.33
C VAL A 462 -16.62 -18.92 8.51
N SER A 463 -17.38 -18.49 7.50
CA SER A 463 -18.15 -19.38 6.62
C SER A 463 -17.29 -20.22 5.66
N LEU A 464 -16.05 -19.82 5.37
CA LEU A 464 -15.18 -20.49 4.39
C LEU A 464 -15.03 -22.00 4.66
N LEU A 465 -14.77 -22.38 5.92
CA LEU A 465 -14.51 -23.79 6.27
C LEU A 465 -15.79 -24.64 6.29
N PRO A 466 -16.92 -24.23 6.91
CA PRO A 466 -18.20 -24.91 6.76
C PRO A 466 -18.63 -25.10 5.29
N VAL A 467 -18.51 -24.07 4.46
CA VAL A 467 -18.89 -24.17 3.05
C VAL A 467 -17.97 -25.12 2.26
N LEU A 468 -16.66 -25.17 2.59
CA LEU A 468 -15.75 -26.18 2.03
C LEU A 468 -16.19 -27.61 2.35
N LEU A 469 -16.62 -27.90 3.60
CA LEU A 469 -17.12 -29.22 3.98
C LEU A 469 -18.37 -29.62 3.19
N GLY A 470 -19.18 -28.64 2.75
CA GLY A 470 -20.29 -28.84 1.84
C GLY A 470 -19.88 -29.24 0.42
N ILE A 471 -18.75 -28.74 -0.09
CA ILE A 471 -18.17 -29.20 -1.39
C ILE A 471 -17.76 -30.67 -1.28
N PHE A 472 -17.14 -31.06 -0.17
CA PHE A 472 -16.75 -32.45 0.13
C PHE A 472 -17.91 -33.43 0.37
N GLY A 473 -19.18 -33.01 0.31
CA GLY A 473 -20.33 -33.91 0.50
C GLY A 473 -20.64 -34.31 1.96
N ILE A 474 -19.86 -33.81 2.93
CA ILE A 474 -19.90 -34.26 4.33
C ILE A 474 -21.27 -34.02 5.00
N TYR A 475 -22.01 -32.98 4.60
CA TYR A 475 -23.35 -32.74 5.14
C TYR A 475 -24.37 -33.80 4.67
N PRO A 476 -24.52 -34.10 3.35
CA PRO A 476 -25.21 -35.31 2.88
C PRO A 476 -24.79 -36.61 3.59
N ASP A 477 -23.49 -36.88 3.71
CA ASP A 477 -23.00 -38.14 4.29
C ASP A 477 -23.43 -38.32 5.76
N LEU A 478 -23.34 -37.25 6.55
CA LEU A 478 -23.84 -37.24 7.94
C LEU A 478 -25.36 -37.41 7.98
N LEU A 479 -26.11 -36.75 7.10
CA LEU A 479 -27.58 -36.86 7.02
C LEU A 479 -28.07 -38.21 6.46
N GLY A 480 -27.20 -39.00 5.82
CA GLY A 480 -27.47 -40.38 5.42
C GLY A 480 -27.06 -41.44 6.45
N THR A 481 -26.40 -41.02 7.54
CA THR A 481 -25.87 -41.91 8.59
C THR A 481 -26.75 -41.92 9.86
N PHE A 482 -27.66 -40.96 10.01
CA PHE A 482 -28.57 -40.78 11.15
C PHE A 482 -30.04 -40.85 10.74
#